data_AF-H2Z826-F1
#
_entry.id   AF-H2Z826-F1
#
_cell.length_a   1.000
_cell.length_b   1.000
_cell.length_c   1.000
_cell.angle_alpha   90.00
_cell.angle_beta   90.00
_cell.angle_gamma   90.00
#
_symmetry.space_group_name_H-M   'P 1'
#
loop_
_entity.id
_entity.type
_entity.pdbx_description
1 polymer ?
#
loop_
_entity_poly.entity_id
_entity_poly.type
_entity_poly.pdbx_seq_one_letter_code
_entity_poly.pdbx_strand_id
1 'polypeptide(L)'
;MMNGAVTSARFNVSAVNSMSDEPLLISISNLPVKRKLTIHSSVTADNGALFECIAIYKSSEKGFIDLSEDPAIGGMYKGIEPMGLFWAMDPSKLNKKKYNRLTKTNVETPQVHNFVVYDNIVDNLDEFYQLKSKGQLQNLASTQVNRWFMAKGTKRSLLTVEKHGIHGTLFIPPGGGPFPGILVMFGGYPGTMEYKASLFSSHGYAALALAYYGAAGLPEIDFERFSQGGSLKMEYFETAVQLL
;
A
#
# COMPACT_ATOMS: atom_id res chain seq x y z
N MET A 1 13.97 -37.85 28.83
CA MET A 1 13.48 -37.97 27.43
C MET A 1 12.27 -37.07 27.26
N MET A 2 12.45 -35.97 26.54
CA MET A 2 11.53 -35.32 25.59
C MET A 2 12.32 -34.09 25.12
N ASN A 3 13.05 -34.24 24.00
CA ASN A 3 13.60 -33.10 23.29
C ASN A 3 12.41 -32.34 22.70
N GLY A 4 11.84 -31.42 23.50
CA GLY A 4 10.84 -30.48 23.02
C GLY A 4 11.50 -29.62 21.96
N ALA A 5 11.13 -29.84 20.69
CA ALA A 5 11.53 -28.94 19.62
C ALA A 5 11.07 -27.53 20.00
N VAL A 6 12.03 -26.63 20.27
CA VAL A 6 11.74 -25.22 20.51
C VAL A 6 11.10 -24.71 19.23
N THR A 7 9.79 -24.54 19.27
CA THR A 7 9.01 -24.06 18.13
C THR A 7 9.27 -22.57 18.04
N SER A 8 9.92 -22.13 16.97
CA SER A 8 10.19 -20.71 16.76
C SER A 8 8.90 -19.96 16.45
N ALA A 9 8.86 -18.68 16.84
CA ALA A 9 7.77 -17.78 16.52
C ALA A 9 7.51 -17.77 14.99
N ARG A 10 6.24 -17.63 14.61
CA ARG A 10 5.83 -17.69 13.20
C ARG A 10 4.64 -16.80 12.94
N PHE A 11 4.74 -15.96 11.90
CA PHE A 11 3.60 -15.26 11.32
C PHE A 11 2.74 -16.22 10.50
N ASN A 12 1.42 -16.13 10.67
CA ASN A 12 0.43 -16.71 9.79
C ASN A 12 -0.34 -15.55 9.15
N VAL A 13 -0.29 -15.46 7.83
CA VAL A 13 -0.99 -14.43 7.05
C VAL A 13 -1.95 -15.12 6.11
N SER A 14 -3.20 -14.66 6.04
CA SER A 14 -4.23 -15.29 5.19
C SER A 14 -3.82 -15.37 3.72
N ALA A 15 -3.09 -14.37 3.22
CA ALA A 15 -2.50 -14.36 1.88
C ALA A 15 -1.22 -13.51 1.82
N VAL A 16 -0.10 -14.14 1.45
CA VAL A 16 1.18 -13.45 1.21
C VAL A 16 1.22 -12.70 -0.13
N ASN A 17 0.28 -13.00 -1.03
CA ASN A 17 -0.01 -12.22 -2.24
C ASN A 17 -1.48 -11.85 -2.19
N SER A 18 -1.80 -10.56 -2.11
CA SER A 18 -3.17 -10.05 -2.00
C SER A 18 -3.32 -8.72 -2.72
N MET A 19 -4.55 -8.33 -3.06
CA MET A 19 -4.78 -6.99 -3.60
C MET A 19 -4.62 -5.95 -2.50
N SER A 20 -4.15 -4.75 -2.86
CA SER A 20 -3.81 -3.68 -1.93
C SER A 20 -5.01 -3.14 -1.15
N ASP A 21 -6.21 -3.27 -1.71
CA ASP A 21 -7.48 -2.84 -1.14
C ASP A 21 -8.27 -3.97 -0.43
N GLU A 22 -7.74 -5.19 -0.38
CA GLU A 22 -8.37 -6.32 0.32
C GLU A 22 -7.85 -6.46 1.75
N PRO A 23 -8.69 -6.69 2.78
CA PRO A 23 -8.22 -6.92 4.13
C PRO A 23 -7.42 -8.24 4.24
N LEU A 24 -6.54 -8.32 5.24
CA LEU A 24 -5.76 -9.51 5.57
C LEU A 24 -5.97 -9.89 7.03
N LEU A 25 -5.91 -11.20 7.30
CA LEU A 25 -5.81 -11.71 8.65
C LEU A 25 -4.34 -12.01 8.94
N ILE A 26 -3.84 -11.49 10.04
CA ILE A 26 -2.46 -11.68 10.49
C ILE A 26 -2.52 -12.17 11.93
N SER A 27 -1.87 -13.30 12.18
CA SER A 27 -1.64 -13.80 13.53
C SER A 27 -0.20 -14.27 13.70
N ILE A 28 0.23 -14.44 14.93
CA ILE A 28 1.58 -14.86 15.27
C ILE A 28 1.49 -15.95 16.33
N SER A 29 2.06 -17.10 16.03
CA SER A 29 2.09 -18.30 16.90
C SER A 29 3.49 -18.56 17.45
N ASN A 30 3.57 -19.40 18.49
CA ASN A 30 4.81 -19.82 19.15
C ASN A 30 5.63 -18.66 19.75
N LEU A 31 4.93 -17.66 20.29
CA LEU A 31 5.54 -16.53 20.99
C LEU A 31 5.79 -16.86 22.48
N PRO A 32 6.70 -16.14 23.15
CA PRO A 32 6.77 -16.15 24.61
C PRO A 32 5.40 -15.83 25.21
N VAL A 33 4.93 -16.61 26.18
CA VAL A 33 3.57 -16.49 26.74
C VAL A 33 3.38 -15.24 27.59
N LYS A 34 2.20 -14.62 27.54
CA LYS A 34 1.82 -13.42 28.35
C LYS A 34 2.79 -12.24 28.22
N ARG A 35 3.58 -12.20 27.15
CA ARG A 35 4.68 -11.24 26.94
C ARG A 35 4.19 -10.06 26.13
N LYS A 36 4.66 -8.85 26.46
CA LYS A 36 4.48 -7.68 25.62
C LYS A 36 5.55 -7.70 24.52
N LEU A 37 5.13 -7.57 23.28
CA LEU A 37 5.95 -7.71 22.09
C LEU A 37 5.66 -6.55 21.14
N THR A 38 6.67 -6.09 20.42
CA THR A 38 6.51 -5.08 19.38
C THR A 38 6.43 -5.75 18.01
N ILE A 39 5.40 -5.40 17.23
CA ILE A 39 5.33 -5.69 15.80
C ILE A 39 5.71 -4.41 15.05
N HIS A 40 6.73 -4.51 14.21
CA HIS A 40 7.15 -3.47 13.27
C HIS A 40 6.73 -3.87 11.86
N SER A 41 6.11 -2.95 11.14
CA SER A 41 5.86 -3.09 9.70
C SER A 41 6.60 -2.01 8.93
N SER A 42 7.06 -2.33 7.72
CA SER A 42 7.72 -1.35 6.85
C SER A 42 7.52 -1.64 5.36
N VAL A 43 7.50 -0.57 4.56
CA VAL A 43 7.38 -0.63 3.10
C VAL A 43 8.23 0.46 2.46
N THR A 44 8.92 0.13 1.37
CA THR A 44 9.59 1.12 0.52
C THR A 44 8.69 1.43 -0.67
N ALA A 45 8.28 2.69 -0.80
CA ALA A 45 7.47 3.15 -1.92
C ALA A 45 8.26 3.17 -3.24
N ASP A 46 7.57 3.28 -4.37
CA ASP A 46 8.20 3.27 -5.71
C ASP A 46 9.17 4.47 -5.91
N ASN A 47 9.01 5.54 -5.13
CA ASN A 47 9.90 6.70 -5.12
C ASN A 47 11.11 6.56 -4.16
N GLY A 48 11.28 5.39 -3.54
CA GLY A 48 12.35 5.08 -2.59
C GLY A 48 12.10 5.53 -1.14
N ALA A 49 10.98 6.19 -0.85
CA ALA A 49 10.67 6.60 0.53
C ALA A 49 10.24 5.40 1.38
N LEU A 50 10.83 5.26 2.56
CA LEU A 50 10.50 4.24 3.55
C LEU A 50 9.33 4.71 4.42
N PHE A 51 8.35 3.85 4.64
CA PHE A 51 7.22 4.04 5.54
C PHE A 51 7.20 2.92 6.57
N GLU A 52 6.86 3.24 7.81
CA GLU A 52 6.97 2.31 8.94
C GLU A 52 5.84 2.49 9.94
N CYS A 53 5.45 1.40 10.60
CA CYS A 53 4.57 1.43 11.75
C CYS A 53 5.11 0.53 12.86
N ILE A 54 4.84 0.91 14.11
CA ILE A 54 5.11 0.10 15.30
C ILE A 54 3.82 -0.02 16.11
N ALA A 55 3.51 -1.23 16.56
CA ALA A 55 2.44 -1.49 17.50
C ALA A 55 2.85 -2.55 18.52
N ILE A 56 2.41 -2.36 19.76
CA ILE A 56 2.69 -3.26 20.87
C ILE A 56 1.47 -4.12 21.12
N TYR A 57 1.69 -5.43 21.23
CA TYR A 57 0.68 -6.43 21.54
C TYR A 57 1.11 -7.25 22.75
N LYS A 58 0.16 -7.95 23.37
CA LYS A 58 0.44 -8.92 24.42
C LYS A 58 0.03 -10.30 23.95
N SER A 59 0.95 -11.26 23.96
CA SER A 59 0.63 -12.64 23.63
C SER A 59 -0.27 -13.29 24.68
N SER A 60 -1.11 -14.21 24.23
CA SER A 60 -2.00 -15.00 25.08
C SER A 60 -1.23 -16.01 25.95
N GLU A 61 -1.97 -16.76 26.77
CA GLU A 61 -1.41 -17.85 27.58
C GLU A 61 -0.84 -19.00 26.74
N LYS A 62 -1.22 -19.07 25.47
CA LYS A 62 -0.74 -20.06 24.50
C LYS A 62 0.39 -19.53 23.60
N GLY A 63 0.88 -18.31 23.86
CA GLY A 63 1.94 -17.72 23.03
C GLY A 63 1.44 -17.34 21.64
N PHE A 64 0.24 -16.77 21.57
CA PHE A 64 -0.42 -16.42 20.32
C PHE A 64 -0.92 -14.96 20.35
N ILE A 65 -0.89 -14.29 19.20
CA ILE A 65 -1.51 -12.98 18.96
C ILE A 65 -2.32 -13.09 17.66
N ASP A 66 -3.58 -12.67 17.67
CA ASP A 66 -4.41 -12.47 16.48
C ASP A 66 -4.77 -10.99 16.35
N LEU A 67 -4.35 -10.33 15.26
CA LEU A 67 -4.59 -8.89 15.08
C LEU A 67 -6.09 -8.56 14.88
N SER A 68 -6.93 -9.56 14.61
CA SER A 68 -8.38 -9.38 14.48
C SER A 68 -9.15 -9.49 15.79
N GLU A 69 -8.52 -9.98 16.85
CA GLU A 69 -9.16 -10.21 18.16
C GLU A 69 -8.43 -9.49 19.29
N ASP A 70 -7.10 -9.46 19.24
CA ASP A 70 -6.25 -8.90 20.28
C ASP A 70 -5.99 -7.40 20.02
N PRO A 71 -6.24 -6.51 21.00
CA PRO A 71 -6.00 -5.09 20.81
C PRO A 71 -4.51 -4.74 20.86
N ALA A 72 -4.09 -3.83 19.99
CA ALA A 72 -2.85 -3.10 20.18
C ALA A 72 -2.93 -2.28 21.47
N ILE A 73 -1.94 -2.43 22.36
CA ILE A 73 -1.89 -1.78 23.67
C ILE A 73 -1.00 -0.52 23.69
N GLY A 74 -0.24 -0.28 22.62
CA GLY A 74 0.70 0.85 22.51
C GLY A 74 1.33 0.93 21.12
N GLY A 75 2.19 1.92 20.92
CA GLY A 75 2.75 2.26 19.61
C GLY A 75 1.95 3.34 18.88
N MET A 76 1.92 3.26 17.56
CA MET A 76 1.36 4.28 16.66
C MET A 76 -0.17 4.19 16.50
N TYR A 77 -0.78 3.10 16.97
CA TYR A 77 -2.24 2.96 17.12
C TYR A 77 -2.58 2.06 18.32
N LYS A 78 -3.85 2.02 18.72
CA LYS A 78 -4.37 1.20 19.82
C LYS A 78 -5.74 0.62 19.46
N GLY A 79 -6.14 -0.46 20.14
CA GLY A 79 -7.42 -1.13 19.91
C GLY A 79 -7.32 -2.28 18.91
N ILE A 80 -8.46 -2.89 18.60
CA ILE A 80 -8.54 -4.00 17.64
C ILE A 80 -8.60 -3.39 16.24
N GLU A 81 -7.43 -3.32 15.61
CA GLU A 81 -7.23 -2.68 14.31
C GLU A 81 -6.47 -3.64 13.38
N PRO A 82 -7.15 -4.60 12.72
CA PRO A 82 -6.49 -5.70 12.00
C PRO A 82 -5.54 -5.21 10.89
N MET A 83 -5.88 -4.08 10.28
CA MET A 83 -5.08 -3.43 9.24
C MET A 83 -4.24 -2.25 9.74
N GLY A 84 -4.14 -2.06 11.07
CA GLY A 84 -3.42 -0.95 11.70
C GLY A 84 -1.96 -0.83 11.27
N LEU A 85 -1.27 -1.97 11.12
CA LEU A 85 0.11 -2.01 10.63
C LEU A 85 0.28 -1.53 9.18
N PHE A 86 -0.80 -1.31 8.42
CA PHE A 86 -0.76 -0.78 7.06
C PHE A 86 -1.15 0.70 7.03
N TRP A 87 -2.30 1.06 7.60
CA TRP A 87 -2.83 2.43 7.48
C TRP A 87 -2.17 3.43 8.43
N ALA A 88 -1.61 2.97 9.56
CA ALA A 88 -0.97 3.83 10.55
C ALA A 88 0.52 4.10 10.26
N MET A 89 1.01 3.72 9.08
CA MET A 89 2.41 3.92 8.71
C MET A 89 2.73 5.41 8.53
N ASP A 90 3.84 5.85 9.12
CA ASP A 90 4.41 7.19 8.91
C ASP A 90 5.65 7.13 8.03
N PRO A 91 6.01 8.24 7.35
CA PRO A 91 7.29 8.38 6.71
C PRO A 91 8.44 8.15 7.70
N SER A 92 9.35 7.24 7.37
CA SER A 92 10.54 6.98 8.17
C SER A 92 11.40 8.24 8.34
N LYS A 93 12.01 8.38 9.52
CA LYS A 93 13.02 9.41 9.81
C LYS A 93 14.31 9.22 9.01
N LEU A 94 14.52 8.03 8.43
CA LEU A 94 15.65 7.77 7.54
C LEU A 94 15.50 8.39 6.16
N ASN A 95 14.31 8.86 5.79
CA ASN A 95 14.10 9.52 4.51
C ASN A 95 14.80 10.87 4.46
N LYS A 96 15.54 11.12 3.36
CA LYS A 96 16.22 12.41 3.13
C LYS A 96 15.24 13.56 2.91
N LYS A 97 14.15 13.30 2.20
CA LYS A 97 13.13 14.31 1.89
C LYS A 97 12.13 14.41 3.05
N LYS A 98 11.68 15.63 3.36
CA LYS A 98 10.55 15.87 4.26
C LYS A 98 9.23 15.65 3.50
N TYR A 99 8.16 15.34 4.24
CA TYR A 99 6.79 15.22 3.71
C TYR A 99 6.62 14.19 2.59
N ASN A 100 7.22 13.01 2.73
CA ASN A 100 7.03 11.93 1.76
C ASN A 100 5.57 11.48 1.73
N ARG A 101 5.09 11.13 0.54
CA ARG A 101 3.80 10.46 0.33
C ARG A 101 4.05 9.03 -0.12
N LEU A 102 3.31 8.09 0.47
CA LEU A 102 3.32 6.70 0.00
C LEU A 102 2.76 6.69 -1.42
N THR A 103 3.63 6.40 -2.39
CA THR A 103 3.30 6.53 -3.80
C THR A 103 3.38 5.18 -4.49
N LYS A 104 2.39 4.87 -5.33
CA LYS A 104 2.42 3.75 -6.26
C LYS A 104 2.36 4.28 -7.68
N THR A 105 3.43 4.09 -8.44
CA THR A 105 3.57 4.54 -9.84
C THR A 105 3.67 3.36 -10.80
N ASN A 106 4.25 2.23 -10.39
CA ASN A 106 4.32 1.03 -11.20
C ASN A 106 3.32 -0.03 -10.71
N VAL A 107 2.10 -0.04 -11.27
CA VAL A 107 1.04 -0.97 -10.85
C VAL A 107 1.31 -2.44 -11.19
N GLU A 108 2.30 -2.71 -12.04
CA GLU A 108 2.67 -4.07 -12.47
C GLU A 108 3.55 -4.79 -11.43
N THR A 109 3.99 -4.08 -10.39
CA THR A 109 4.74 -4.65 -9.26
C THR A 109 3.97 -4.48 -7.94
N PRO A 110 4.12 -5.40 -6.97
CA PRO A 110 3.48 -5.25 -5.68
C PRO A 110 4.20 -4.20 -4.82
N GLN A 111 3.51 -3.65 -3.82
CA GLN A 111 4.15 -3.08 -2.64
C GLN A 111 4.50 -4.21 -1.68
N VAL A 112 5.78 -4.31 -1.32
CA VAL A 112 6.27 -5.38 -0.43
C VAL A 112 6.32 -4.85 1.00
N HIS A 113 5.39 -5.31 1.82
CA HIS A 113 5.33 -4.99 3.25
C HIS A 113 6.11 -6.03 4.04
N ASN A 114 7.09 -5.56 4.81
CA ASN A 114 7.89 -6.38 5.71
C ASN A 114 7.31 -6.29 7.11
N PHE A 115 7.22 -7.43 7.80
CA PHE A 115 6.76 -7.51 9.18
C PHE A 115 7.82 -8.22 10.02
N VAL A 116 8.08 -7.67 11.21
CA VAL A 116 8.99 -8.27 12.18
C VAL A 116 8.37 -8.16 13.57
N VAL A 117 8.40 -9.26 14.33
CA VAL A 117 8.05 -9.25 15.76
C VAL A 117 9.30 -9.31 16.61
N TYR A 118 9.40 -8.41 17.58
CA TYR A 118 10.52 -8.28 18.50
C TYR A 118 10.09 -8.61 19.95
N ASP A 119 10.99 -9.19 20.75
CA ASP A 119 10.80 -9.40 22.21
C ASP A 119 11.03 -8.12 23.03
N ASN A 120 11.32 -7.02 22.36
CA ASN A 120 11.44 -5.68 22.94
C ASN A 120 10.06 -5.02 23.01
N ILE A 121 9.88 -4.14 24.01
CA ILE A 121 8.79 -3.18 24.05
C ILE A 121 9.35 -1.87 23.51
N VAL A 122 8.79 -1.39 22.41
CA VAL A 122 9.23 -0.17 21.72
C VAL A 122 8.01 0.68 21.42
N ASP A 123 7.94 1.87 22.00
CA ASP A 123 6.74 2.72 21.95
C ASP A 123 6.67 3.59 20.69
N ASN A 124 7.82 3.89 20.07
CA ASN A 124 7.88 4.78 18.90
C ASN A 124 9.12 4.52 18.03
N LEU A 125 9.15 5.13 16.84
CA LEU A 125 10.25 4.96 15.88
C LEU A 125 11.59 5.54 16.36
N ASP A 126 11.62 6.54 17.25
CA ASP A 126 12.90 7.05 17.77
C ASP A 126 13.59 6.01 18.64
N GLU A 127 12.85 5.44 19.60
CA GLU A 127 13.33 4.35 20.45
C GLU A 127 13.75 3.14 19.61
N PHE A 128 12.95 2.79 18.59
CA PHE A 128 13.28 1.72 17.65
C PHE A 128 14.66 1.90 17.02
N TYR A 129 14.96 3.10 16.52
CA TYR A 129 16.25 3.38 15.89
C TYR A 129 17.41 3.46 16.90
N GLN A 130 17.15 3.91 18.13
CA GLN A 130 18.14 3.86 19.20
C GLN A 130 18.53 2.42 19.55
N LEU A 131 17.56 1.50 19.67
CA LEU A 131 17.82 0.09 19.95
C LEU A 131 18.44 -0.62 18.75
N LYS A 132 17.97 -0.33 17.54
CA LYS A 132 18.48 -0.90 16.29
C LYS A 132 19.96 -0.56 16.08
N SER A 133 20.35 0.69 16.31
CA SER A 133 21.75 1.13 16.14
C SER A 133 22.72 0.49 17.14
N LYS A 134 22.22 0.11 18.32
CA LYS A 134 22.98 -0.61 19.36
C LYS A 134 22.96 -2.13 19.20
N GLY A 135 22.25 -2.67 18.20
CA GLY A 135 22.07 -4.12 18.02
C GLY A 135 21.25 -4.79 19.13
N GLN A 136 20.36 -4.03 19.78
CA GLN A 136 19.61 -4.48 20.97
C GLN A 136 18.19 -4.99 20.65
N LEU A 137 17.84 -5.08 19.37
CA LEU A 137 16.56 -5.63 18.94
C LEU A 137 16.64 -7.16 18.80
N GLN A 138 15.82 -7.87 19.56
CA GLN A 138 15.72 -9.33 19.52
C GLN A 138 14.56 -9.74 18.61
N ASN A 139 14.88 -10.11 17.38
CA ASN A 139 13.91 -10.60 16.39
C ASN A 139 13.44 -12.02 16.77
N LEU A 140 12.13 -12.21 16.85
CA LEU A 140 11.52 -13.53 17.08
C LEU A 140 11.07 -14.20 15.77
N ALA A 141 10.49 -13.42 14.85
CA ALA A 141 10.08 -13.89 13.52
C ALA A 141 9.91 -12.71 12.57
N SER A 142 9.92 -13.01 11.26
CA SER A 142 9.57 -12.05 10.21
C SER A 142 8.77 -12.71 9.09
N THR A 143 8.06 -11.89 8.32
CA THR A 143 7.40 -12.30 7.07
C THR A 143 7.31 -11.13 6.10
N GLN A 144 6.93 -11.42 4.86
CA GLN A 144 6.64 -10.43 3.83
C GLN A 144 5.25 -10.67 3.24
N VAL A 145 4.58 -9.57 2.90
CA VAL A 145 3.30 -9.58 2.19
C VAL A 145 3.40 -8.69 0.96
N ASN A 146 3.08 -9.26 -0.19
CA ASN A 146 3.02 -8.58 -1.48
C ASN A 146 1.59 -8.05 -1.70
N ARG A 147 1.45 -6.73 -1.74
CA ARG A 147 0.20 -6.01 -1.96
C ARG A 147 0.13 -5.52 -3.41
N TRP A 148 -0.62 -6.22 -4.24
CA TRP A 148 -0.76 -5.98 -5.66
C TRP A 148 -1.76 -4.87 -5.96
N PHE A 149 -1.49 -4.06 -6.99
CA PHE A 149 -2.39 -3.02 -7.45
C PHE A 149 -3.06 -3.35 -8.78
N MET A 150 -2.62 -4.41 -9.45
CA MET A 150 -3.15 -4.89 -10.71
C MET A 150 -3.30 -6.42 -10.64
N ALA A 151 -4.52 -6.92 -10.77
CA ALA A 151 -4.78 -8.34 -10.78
C ALA A 151 -4.16 -9.02 -12.01
N LYS A 152 -3.77 -10.28 -11.84
CA LYS A 152 -3.23 -11.11 -12.92
C LYS A 152 -4.23 -11.19 -14.08
N GLY A 153 -3.72 -11.00 -15.31
CA GLY A 153 -4.54 -11.06 -16.52
C GLY A 153 -5.24 -9.76 -16.90
N THR A 154 -5.14 -8.71 -16.08
CA THR A 154 -5.56 -7.35 -16.45
C THR A 154 -4.74 -6.88 -17.64
N LYS A 155 -5.40 -6.38 -18.69
CA LYS A 155 -4.73 -5.74 -19.82
C LYS A 155 -4.52 -4.27 -19.51
N ARG A 156 -3.29 -3.78 -19.63
CA ARG A 156 -2.90 -2.39 -19.45
C ARG A 156 -2.51 -1.81 -20.82
N SER A 157 -3.18 -0.75 -21.26
CA SER A 157 -2.96 -0.13 -22.57
C SER A 157 -2.76 1.37 -22.47
N LEU A 158 -1.62 1.85 -22.95
CA LEU A 158 -1.29 3.28 -22.97
C LEU A 158 -2.00 3.98 -24.13
N LEU A 159 -2.64 5.11 -23.84
CA LEU A 159 -3.32 5.97 -24.79
C LEU A 159 -2.58 7.31 -24.90
N THR A 160 -2.33 7.75 -26.13
CA THR A 160 -1.69 9.03 -26.45
C THR A 160 -2.62 9.97 -27.20
N VAL A 161 -2.45 11.28 -27.00
CA VAL A 161 -3.26 12.31 -27.65
C VAL A 161 -3.20 12.18 -29.18
N GLU A 162 -2.01 11.93 -29.73
CA GLU A 162 -1.81 11.78 -31.18
C GLU A 162 -2.68 10.68 -31.79
N LYS A 163 -2.81 9.53 -31.10
CA LYS A 163 -3.50 8.36 -31.64
C LYS A 163 -4.97 8.26 -31.23
N HIS A 164 -5.31 8.77 -30.04
CA HIS A 164 -6.61 8.52 -29.40
C HIS A 164 -7.33 9.81 -29.01
N GLY A 165 -6.74 10.99 -29.24
CA GLY A 165 -7.27 12.27 -28.77
C GLY A 165 -7.13 12.49 -27.25
N ILE A 166 -6.68 11.48 -26.50
CA ILE A 166 -6.55 11.51 -25.04
C ILE A 166 -5.21 10.93 -24.56
N HIS A 167 -4.73 11.38 -23.40
CA HIS A 167 -3.58 10.81 -22.71
C HIS A 167 -4.05 10.04 -21.47
N GLY A 168 -3.72 8.76 -21.38
CA GLY A 168 -4.13 7.96 -20.23
C GLY A 168 -3.72 6.50 -20.34
N THR A 169 -4.20 5.70 -19.40
CA THR A 169 -3.98 4.25 -19.37
C THR A 169 -5.30 3.54 -19.15
N LEU A 170 -5.70 2.71 -20.11
CA LEU A 170 -6.88 1.87 -20.04
C LEU A 170 -6.53 0.52 -19.42
N PHE A 171 -7.30 0.11 -18.42
CA PHE A 171 -7.23 -1.18 -17.77
C PHE A 171 -8.48 -1.99 -18.07
N ILE A 172 -8.32 -3.17 -18.64
CA ILE A 172 -9.42 -4.10 -18.95
C ILE A 172 -9.24 -5.39 -18.15
N PRO A 173 -10.24 -5.82 -17.35
CA PRO A 173 -10.17 -7.07 -16.61
C PRO A 173 -10.10 -8.28 -17.54
N PRO A 174 -9.59 -9.43 -17.05
CA PRO A 174 -9.70 -10.68 -17.79
C PRO A 174 -11.18 -11.09 -17.94
N GLY A 175 -11.53 -11.68 -19.09
CA GLY A 175 -12.88 -12.20 -19.35
C GLY A 175 -13.43 -11.77 -20.72
N GLY A 176 -14.65 -12.20 -21.02
CA GLY A 176 -15.33 -11.94 -22.30
C GLY A 176 -16.01 -10.56 -22.40
N GLY A 177 -16.20 -9.87 -21.27
CA GLY A 177 -16.96 -8.61 -21.21
C GLY A 177 -18.44 -8.77 -21.60
N PRO A 178 -19.16 -7.66 -21.83
CA PRO A 178 -18.72 -6.28 -21.60
C PRO A 178 -18.50 -6.00 -20.10
N PHE A 179 -17.77 -4.92 -19.80
CA PHE A 179 -17.51 -4.49 -18.43
C PHE A 179 -18.07 -3.09 -18.21
N PRO A 180 -18.60 -2.76 -17.02
CA PRO A 180 -18.93 -1.38 -16.69
C PRO A 180 -17.69 -0.48 -16.76
N GLY A 181 -17.83 0.69 -17.39
CA GLY A 181 -16.75 1.67 -17.58
C GLY A 181 -16.60 2.64 -16.41
N ILE A 182 -15.37 2.96 -16.02
CA ILE A 182 -15.03 3.99 -15.03
C ILE A 182 -13.94 4.91 -15.59
N LEU A 183 -14.22 6.21 -15.58
CA LEU A 183 -13.21 7.24 -15.80
C LEU A 183 -12.59 7.68 -14.47
N VAL A 184 -11.28 7.50 -14.32
CA VAL A 184 -10.52 7.83 -13.10
C VAL A 184 -9.64 9.04 -13.36
N MET A 185 -9.91 10.12 -12.62
CA MET A 185 -9.14 11.37 -12.70
C MET A 185 -8.55 11.74 -11.35
N PHE A 186 -7.30 12.20 -11.34
CA PHE A 186 -6.62 12.70 -10.15
C PHE A 186 -6.48 14.22 -10.19
N GLY A 187 -6.79 14.88 -9.07
CA GLY A 187 -6.51 16.30 -8.92
C GLY A 187 -5.04 16.58 -8.59
N GLY A 188 -4.51 17.69 -9.08
CA GLY A 188 -3.23 18.25 -8.63
C GLY A 188 -1.99 17.39 -8.92
N TYR A 189 -2.05 16.46 -9.88
CA TYR A 189 -0.91 15.69 -10.35
C TYR A 189 -0.74 15.77 -11.89
N PRO A 190 0.45 16.14 -12.41
CA PRO A 190 0.71 16.13 -13.86
C PRO A 190 0.79 14.69 -14.40
N GLY A 191 0.12 14.43 -15.52
CA GLY A 191 0.06 13.10 -16.11
C GLY A 191 -0.88 12.14 -15.38
N THR A 192 -0.57 10.85 -15.44
CA THR A 192 -1.49 9.78 -15.02
C THR A 192 -1.03 9.10 -13.74
N MET A 193 -1.95 8.93 -12.78
CA MET A 193 -1.78 8.02 -11.65
C MET A 193 -2.69 6.80 -11.82
N GLU A 194 -2.09 5.63 -11.95
CA GLU A 194 -2.81 4.44 -12.43
C GLU A 194 -3.40 3.58 -11.33
N TYR A 195 -2.88 3.66 -10.11
CA TYR A 195 -3.14 2.70 -9.04
C TYR A 195 -4.61 2.54 -8.65
N LYS A 196 -5.45 3.55 -8.85
CA LYS A 196 -6.91 3.40 -8.63
C LYS A 196 -7.60 2.71 -9.81
N ALA A 197 -7.27 3.08 -11.04
CA ALA A 197 -7.86 2.45 -12.22
C ALA A 197 -7.48 0.97 -12.32
N SER A 198 -6.24 0.62 -11.99
CA SER A 198 -5.80 -0.78 -11.95
C SER A 198 -6.54 -1.60 -10.87
N LEU A 199 -6.84 -1.01 -9.72
CA LEU A 199 -7.65 -1.65 -8.67
C LEU A 199 -9.12 -1.79 -9.11
N PHE A 200 -9.74 -0.75 -9.65
CA PHE A 200 -11.09 -0.87 -10.21
C PHE A 200 -11.18 -1.96 -11.27
N SER A 201 -10.16 -2.05 -12.14
CA SER A 201 -10.11 -3.11 -13.14
C SER A 201 -9.96 -4.49 -12.53
N SER A 202 -9.21 -4.61 -11.44
CA SER A 202 -9.11 -5.87 -10.68
C SER A 202 -10.45 -6.34 -10.10
N HIS A 203 -11.42 -5.42 -9.96
CA HIS A 203 -12.79 -5.69 -9.48
C HIS A 203 -13.84 -5.69 -10.60
N GLY A 204 -13.43 -5.87 -11.85
CA GLY A 204 -14.36 -6.14 -12.97
C GLY A 204 -14.82 -4.92 -13.77
N TYR A 205 -14.16 -3.78 -13.63
CA TYR A 205 -14.47 -2.55 -14.39
C TYR A 205 -13.47 -2.31 -15.54
N ALA A 206 -13.94 -1.87 -16.70
CA ALA A 206 -13.06 -1.23 -17.66
C ALA A 206 -12.71 0.17 -17.13
N ALA A 207 -11.46 0.41 -16.73
CA ALA A 207 -11.09 1.62 -16.01
C ALA A 207 -10.02 2.42 -16.76
N LEU A 208 -10.33 3.67 -17.07
CA LEU A 208 -9.41 4.59 -17.74
C LEU A 208 -8.83 5.59 -16.73
N ALA A 209 -7.53 5.49 -16.47
CA ALA A 209 -6.80 6.56 -15.76
C ALA A 209 -6.49 7.69 -16.76
N LEU A 210 -7.15 8.84 -16.61
CA LEU A 210 -7.06 9.97 -17.55
C LEU A 210 -6.18 11.09 -16.99
N ALA A 211 -5.16 11.47 -17.77
CA ALA A 211 -4.46 12.74 -17.57
C ALA A 211 -5.19 13.85 -18.33
N TYR A 212 -5.14 15.08 -17.81
CA TYR A 212 -5.72 16.25 -18.47
C TYR A 212 -4.77 17.47 -18.51
N TYR A 213 -3.56 17.33 -17.98
CA TYR A 213 -2.44 18.25 -18.15
C TYR A 213 -1.10 17.56 -17.83
N GLY A 214 0.01 18.20 -18.17
CA GLY A 214 1.35 17.83 -17.70
C GLY A 214 1.89 16.51 -18.27
N ALA A 215 1.36 16.07 -19.41
CA ALA A 215 1.84 14.91 -20.16
C ALA A 215 1.94 15.22 -21.65
N ALA A 216 2.62 14.34 -22.40
CA ALA A 216 2.83 14.54 -23.83
C ALA A 216 1.50 14.73 -24.59
N GLY A 217 1.42 15.81 -25.37
CA GLY A 217 0.24 16.23 -26.12
C GLY A 217 -0.81 16.99 -25.31
N LEU A 218 -0.60 17.19 -24.00
CA LEU A 218 -1.48 17.96 -23.13
C LEU A 218 -0.85 19.30 -22.74
N PRO A 219 -1.66 20.29 -22.33
CA PRO A 219 -1.14 21.55 -21.81
C PRO A 219 -0.19 21.33 -20.63
N GLU A 220 0.85 22.16 -20.53
CA GLU A 220 1.67 22.25 -19.32
C GLU A 220 0.85 22.82 -18.15
N ILE A 221 1.37 22.65 -16.92
CA ILE A 221 0.81 23.35 -15.76
C ILE A 221 0.95 24.86 -16.01
N ASP A 222 -0.18 25.56 -15.95
CA ASP A 222 -0.23 27.01 -15.87
C ASP A 222 -1.18 27.40 -14.74
N PHE A 223 -0.61 27.62 -13.55
CA PHE A 223 -1.37 27.98 -12.36
C PHE A 223 -2.05 29.36 -12.48
N GLU A 224 -1.47 30.29 -13.27
CA GLU A 224 -2.10 31.58 -13.55
C GLU A 224 -3.36 31.37 -14.39
N ARG A 225 -3.29 30.54 -15.43
CA ARG A 225 -4.46 30.18 -16.23
C ARG A 225 -5.55 29.48 -15.41
N PHE A 226 -5.21 28.57 -14.49
CA PHE A 226 -6.22 27.94 -13.63
C PHE A 226 -6.87 28.93 -12.65
N SER A 227 -6.09 29.86 -12.09
CA SER A 227 -6.59 30.90 -11.17
C SER A 227 -7.39 32.01 -11.87
N GLN A 228 -7.18 32.22 -13.17
CA GLN A 228 -7.92 33.18 -14.00
C GLN A 228 -9.12 32.56 -14.75
N GLY A 229 -9.52 31.33 -14.40
CA GLY A 229 -10.72 30.69 -14.98
C GLY A 229 -10.50 30.08 -16.37
N GLY A 230 -9.25 29.76 -16.74
CA GLY A 230 -8.95 29.03 -17.97
C GLY A 230 -9.68 27.69 -17.99
N SER A 231 -10.58 27.52 -18.96
CA SER A 231 -11.39 26.30 -19.04
C SER A 231 -10.59 25.14 -19.59
N LEU A 232 -10.78 23.98 -18.98
CA LEU A 232 -10.48 22.70 -19.62
C LEU A 232 -11.52 22.50 -20.74
N LYS A 233 -11.08 22.00 -21.90
CA LYS A 233 -11.98 21.74 -23.04
C LYS A 233 -12.81 20.51 -22.74
N MET A 234 -14.13 20.65 -22.66
CA MET A 234 -15.02 19.54 -22.28
C MET A 234 -15.04 18.42 -23.32
N GLU A 235 -14.79 18.75 -24.58
CA GLU A 235 -14.70 17.81 -25.71
C GLU A 235 -13.59 16.77 -25.50
N TYR A 236 -12.52 17.13 -24.77
CA TYR A 236 -11.46 16.19 -24.38
C TYR A 236 -11.99 15.08 -23.46
N PHE A 237 -12.83 15.44 -22.49
CA PHE A 237 -13.42 14.49 -21.54
C PHE A 237 -14.55 13.70 -22.20
N GLU A 238 -15.31 14.31 -23.10
CA GLU A 238 -16.29 13.60 -23.92
C GLU A 238 -15.61 12.50 -24.75
N THR A 239 -14.47 12.80 -25.38
CA THR A 239 -13.66 11.80 -26.11
C THR A 239 -13.26 10.64 -25.20
N ALA A 240 -12.86 10.93 -23.96
CA ALA A 240 -12.51 9.90 -22.98
C ALA A 240 -13.69 9.03 -22.57
N VAL A 241 -14.88 9.62 -22.41
CA VAL A 241 -16.12 8.89 -22.08
C VAL A 241 -16.58 8.03 -23.26
N GLN A 242 -16.48 8.52 -24.50
CA GLN A 242 -16.85 7.75 -25.69
C GLN A 242 -15.94 6.55 -25.97
N LEU A 243 -14.71 6.56 -25.43
CA LEU A 243 -13.75 5.46 -25.54
C LEU A 243 -14.04 4.30 -24.55
N LEU A 244 -14.74 4.58 -23.45
CA LEU A 244 -15.13 3.62 -22.41
C LEU A 244 -16.45 2.93 -22.74
#